data_AF-A0A1A8VWU7-F1
#
_entry.id   AF-A0A1A8VWU7-F1
#
_cell.length_a   1.000
_cell.length_b   1.000
_cell.length_c   1.000
_cell.angle_alpha   90.00
_cell.angle_beta   90.00
_cell.angle_gamma   90.00
#
_symmetry.space_group_name_H-M   'P 1'
#
loop_
_entity.id
_entity.type
_entity.pdbx_description
1 polymer ?
#
loop_
_entity_poly.entity_id
_entity_poly.type
_entity_poly.pdbx_seq_one_letter_code
_entity_poly.pdbx_strand_id
1 'polypeptide(L)' 'MINRKSEVTSFTPRAITNRPISSNRRRGRNEITDEQKNEIKEAFDLFDTEKTGKIDYHELK' A
#
# COMPACT_ATOMS: atom_id res chain seq x y z
N MET A 1 0.61 -27.63 26.42
CA MET A 1 -0.52 -27.12 25.62
C MET A 1 -0.05 -25.90 24.84
N ILE A 2 -0.02 -25.96 23.52
CA ILE A 2 0.42 -24.86 22.65
C ILE A 2 -0.81 -24.00 22.34
N ASN A 3 -0.94 -22.84 22.99
CA ASN A 3 -1.95 -21.84 22.64
C ASN A 3 -1.43 -21.04 21.44
N ARG A 4 -1.74 -21.49 20.21
CA ARG A 4 -1.55 -20.67 19.01
C ARG A 4 -2.57 -19.53 19.07
N LYS A 5 -2.11 -18.32 19.42
CA LYS A 5 -2.91 -17.10 19.25
C LYS A 5 -3.05 -16.86 17.75
N SER A 6 -4.25 -17.11 17.23
CA SER A 6 -4.65 -16.76 15.87
C SER A 6 -4.79 -15.24 15.77
N GLU A 7 -3.80 -14.55 15.21
CA GLU A 7 -4.01 -13.23 14.65
C GLU A 7 -4.82 -13.37 13.35
N VAL A 8 -6.13 -13.26 13.47
CA VAL A 8 -7.02 -13.02 12.34
C VAL A 8 -7.27 -11.52 12.32
N THR A 9 -6.51 -10.79 11.51
CA THR A 9 -6.83 -9.40 11.17
C THR A 9 -8.10 -9.43 10.33
N SER A 10 -9.25 -9.12 10.96
CA SER A 10 -10.54 -9.12 10.29
C SER A 10 -10.62 -7.95 9.30
N PHE A 11 -10.39 -8.24 8.02
CA PHE A 11 -10.64 -7.30 6.94
C PHE A 11 -12.15 -7.15 6.76
N THR A 12 -12.74 -6.19 7.47
CA THR A 12 -14.15 -5.82 7.26
C THR A 12 -14.24 -4.91 6.03
N PRO A 13 -14.97 -5.30 4.96
CA PRO A 13 -15.19 -4.40 3.84
C PRO A 13 -16.09 -3.24 4.30
N ARG A 14 -15.60 -2.01 4.11
CA ARG A 14 -16.30 -0.79 4.53
C ARG A 14 -17.54 -0.57 3.65
N ALA A 15 -18.72 -0.48 4.28
CA ALA A 15 -19.98 -0.23 3.59
C ALA A 15 -19.95 1.09 2.77
N ILE A 16 -20.48 1.04 1.55
CA ILE A 16 -20.60 2.18 0.63
C ILE A 16 -21.74 3.07 1.15
N THR A 17 -21.41 4.11 1.90
CA THR A 17 -22.38 5.15 2.31
C THR A 17 -22.14 6.41 1.48
N ASN A 18 -23.19 6.92 0.84
CA ASN A 18 -23.15 8.15 0.05
C ASN A 18 -22.94 9.37 0.97
N ARG A 19 -21.68 9.74 1.20
CA ARG A 19 -21.32 11.03 1.84
C ARG A 19 -21.28 12.15 0.80
N PRO A 20 -21.85 13.33 1.08
CA PRO A 20 -21.76 14.47 0.18
C PRO A 20 -20.30 14.89 0.01
N ILE A 21 -19.91 15.15 -1.24
CA ILE A 21 -18.56 15.55 -1.63
C ILE A 21 -18.36 17.00 -1.21
N SER A 22 -17.90 17.23 0.03
CA SER A 22 -17.30 18.51 0.38
C SER A 22 -15.95 18.63 -0.34
N SER A 23 -15.78 19.76 -1.03
CA SER A 23 -14.67 20.11 -1.90
C SER A 23 -13.40 20.44 -1.11
N ASN A 24 -12.84 19.47 -0.40
CA ASN A 24 -11.47 19.54 0.12
C ASN A 24 -10.87 18.13 0.22
N ARG A 25 -10.66 17.48 -0.94
CA ARG A 25 -9.95 16.19 -1.01
C ARG A 25 -8.43 16.41 -0.93
N ARG A 26 -7.95 17.07 0.13
CA ARG A 26 -6.69 16.63 0.72
C ARG A 26 -7.02 15.31 1.41
N ARG A 27 -7.18 14.25 0.61
CA ARG A 27 -7.19 12.87 1.12
C ARG A 27 -6.00 12.81 2.05
N GLY A 28 -6.27 12.54 3.33
CA GLY A 28 -5.25 12.55 4.37
C GLY A 28 -4.00 11.91 3.82
N ARG A 29 -2.91 12.68 3.82
CA ARG A 29 -1.57 12.15 3.55
C ARG A 29 -1.34 11.18 4.70
N ASN A 30 -1.79 9.94 4.53
CA ASN A 30 -1.41 8.85 5.41
C ASN A 30 0.11 8.85 5.33
N GLU A 31 0.75 9.23 6.43
CA GLU A 31 2.19 9.23 6.50
C GLU A 31 2.63 7.79 6.26
N ILE A 32 3.37 7.58 5.18
CA ILE A 32 3.92 6.27 4.85
C ILE A 32 4.93 5.96 5.96
N THR A 33 4.72 4.85 6.66
CA THR A 33 5.67 4.38 7.67
C THR A 33 7.00 4.03 7.01
N ASP A 34 8.09 4.00 7.76
CA ASP A 34 9.39 3.68 7.18
C ASP A 34 9.44 2.24 6.64
N GLU A 35 8.71 1.31 7.26
CA GLU A 35 8.51 -0.04 6.72
C GLU A 35 7.81 -0.02 5.36
N GLN A 36 6.71 0.73 5.22
CA GLN A 36 6.02 0.84 3.93
C GLN A 36 6.90 1.49 2.86
N LYS A 37 7.74 2.48 3.22
CA LYS A 37 8.71 3.05 2.28
C LYS A 37 9.72 2.01 1.83
N ASN A 38 10.19 1.16 2.74
CA ASN A 38 11.12 0.09 2.42
C ASN A 38 10.46 -0.96 1.52
N GLU A 39 9.23 -1.39 1.81
CA GLU A 39 8.48 -2.31 0.96
C GLU A 39 8.27 -1.74 -0.45
N ILE A 40 7.89 -0.47 -0.56
CA ILE A 40 7.74 0.21 -1.85
C ILE A 40 9.08 0.27 -2.58
N LYS A 41 10.19 0.53 -1.87
CA LYS A 41 11.52 0.59 -2.46
C LYS A 41 11.98 -0.78 -2.97
N GLU A 42 11.80 -1.83 -2.17
CA GLU A 42 12.16 -3.20 -2.57
C GLU A 42 11.32 -3.66 -3.76
N ALA A 43 10.02 -3.36 -3.76
CA ALA A 43 9.16 -3.63 -4.91
C ALA A 43 9.62 -2.84 -6.15
N PHE A 44 10.01 -1.58 -5.99
CA PHE A 44 10.50 -0.75 -7.10
C PHE A 44 11.81 -1.30 -7.68
N ASP A 45 12.77 -1.64 -6.82
CA ASP A 45 14.06 -2.20 -7.21
C ASP A 45 13.93 -3.57 -7.90
N LEU A 46 12.85 -4.32 -7.64
CA LEU A 46 12.55 -5.59 -8.31
C LEU A 46 12.18 -5.39 -9.79
N PHE A 47 11.50 -4.28 -10.12
CA PHE A 47 11.04 -3.99 -11.47
C PHE A 47 12.00 -3.07 -12.24
N ASP A 48 12.70 -2.15 -11.57
CA ASP A 48 13.74 -1.29 -12.19
C ASP A 48 15.04 -2.07 -12.41
N THR A 49 15.02 -2.99 -13.38
CA THR A 49 16.14 -3.89 -13.67
C THR A 49 17.40 -3.15 -14.13
N GLU A 50 17.22 -2.02 -14.80
CA GLU A 50 18.30 -1.18 -15.30
C GLU A 50 18.79 -0.14 -14.27
N LYS A 51 18.17 -0.07 -13.09
CA LYS A 51 18.50 0.86 -12.00
C LYS A 51 18.50 2.32 -12.44
N THR A 52 17.54 2.69 -13.27
CA THR A 52 17.39 4.04 -13.81
C THR A 52 16.66 4.99 -12.85
N GLY A 53 16.08 4.45 -11.78
CA GLY A 53 15.19 5.15 -10.86
C GLY A 53 13.79 5.38 -11.46
N LYS A 54 13.46 4.68 -12.54
CA LYS A 54 12.17 4.71 -13.25
C LYS A 54 11.84 3.28 -13.67
N ILE A 55 10.55 2.99 -13.79
CA ILE A 55 10.08 1.71 -14.31
C ILE A 55 9.33 1.99 -15.61
N ASP A 56 9.74 1.35 -16.71
CA ASP A 56 9.03 1.41 -18.00
C ASP A 56 7.98 0.29 -18.10
N TYR A 57 7.03 0.43 -19.04
CA TYR A 57 6.01 -0.58 -19.32
C TYR A 57 6.59 -1.97 -19.59
N HIS A 58 7.75 -2.02 -20.25
CA HIS A 58 8.43 -3.28 -20.58
C HIS A 58 8.98 -4.03 -19.36
N GLU A 59 9.19 -3.32 -18.26
CA GLU A 59 9.68 -3.85 -16.99
C GLU A 59 8.54 -4.35 -16.07
N LEU A 60 7.29 -3.98 -16.37
CA LEU A 60 6.10 -4.48 -15.68
C LEU A 60 5.55 -5.73 -16.39
N LYS A 61 6.01 -6.91 -15.95
CA LYS A 61 5.58 -8.21 -16.48
C LYS A 61 4.62 -8.95 -15.56
#